data_AF-A0A448ZZQ5-F1
#
_entry.id   AF-A0A448ZZQ5-F1
#
_cell.length_a   1.000
_cell.length_b   1.000
_cell.length_c   1.000
_cell.angle_alpha   90.00
_cell.angle_beta   90.00
_cell.angle_gamma   90.00
#
_symmetry.space_group_name_H-M   'P 1'
#
loop_
_entity.id
_entity.type
_entity.pdbx_description
1 polymer ?
#
loop_
_entity_poly.entity_id
_entity_poly.type
_entity_poly.pdbx_seq_one_letter_code
_entity_poly.pdbx_strand_id
1 'polypeptide(L)'
;MDYNELQEKKSKAHRFYAKIFFLSILLLLLLPFIIYIIVKRLEGVNNAWMRNCIISNITYISCYWWLYWGVILYKEKYEKQLKENPPITEKQIRVMFEQMGRKASEAQIKQVMRSMKNAK
;
A
#
# COMPACT_ATOMS: atom_id res chain seq x y z
N MET A 1 21.61 8.25 -4.56
CA MET A 1 20.60 7.86 -5.56
C MET A 1 19.81 9.12 -5.88
N ASP A 2 19.83 9.56 -7.13
CA ASP A 2 19.19 10.80 -7.55
C ASP A 2 17.67 10.71 -7.34
N TYR A 3 17.04 11.81 -6.89
CA TYR A 3 15.61 11.82 -6.56
C TYR A 3 14.76 11.51 -7.80
N ASN A 4 15.18 11.97 -8.97
CA ASN A 4 14.48 11.72 -10.23
C ASN A 4 14.56 10.25 -10.65
N GLU A 5 15.72 9.61 -10.46
CA GLU A 5 15.90 8.18 -10.73
C GLU A 5 15.02 7.30 -9.80
N LEU A 6 14.90 7.70 -8.53
CA LEU A 6 14.00 7.07 -7.55
C LEU A 6 12.53 7.20 -7.95
N GLN A 7 12.11 8.40 -8.39
CA GLN A 7 10.76 8.67 -8.87
C GLN A 7 10.43 7.85 -10.11
N GLU A 8 11.38 7.70 -11.03
CA GLU A 8 11.18 6.93 -12.25
C GLU A 8 11.03 5.43 -11.96
N LYS A 9 11.88 4.86 -11.09
CA LYS A 9 11.76 3.46 -10.64
C LYS A 9 10.42 3.22 -9.94
N LYS A 10 10.00 4.12 -9.07
CA LYS A 10 8.71 4.06 -8.37
C LYS A 10 7.52 4.13 -9.35
N SER A 11 7.57 5.01 -10.35
CA SER A 11 6.56 5.14 -11.40
C SER A 11 6.43 3.87 -12.27
N LYS A 12 7.55 3.25 -12.66
CA LYS A 12 7.54 1.99 -13.42
C LYS A 12 6.98 0.84 -12.59
N ALA A 13 7.39 0.72 -11.33
CA ALA A 13 6.86 -0.28 -10.40
C ALA A 13 5.35 -0.11 -10.18
N HIS A 14 4.88 1.11 -9.91
CA HIS A 14 3.44 1.38 -9.75
C HIS A 14 2.63 0.99 -10.98
N ARG A 15 3.10 1.29 -12.19
CA ARG A 15 2.43 0.87 -13.43
C ARG A 15 2.37 -0.64 -13.58
N PHE A 16 3.43 -1.35 -13.21
CA PHE A 16 3.47 -2.81 -13.25
C PHE A 16 2.48 -3.45 -12.27
N TYR A 17 2.52 -3.04 -10.99
CA TYR A 17 1.60 -3.56 -9.98
C TYR A 17 0.15 -3.14 -10.25
N ALA A 18 -0.09 -1.96 -10.81
CA ALA A 18 -1.43 -1.56 -11.22
C ALA A 18 -1.99 -2.53 -12.27
N LYS A 19 -1.21 -2.90 -13.29
CA LYS A 19 -1.64 -3.90 -14.30
C LYS A 19 -1.96 -5.24 -13.66
N ILE A 20 -1.10 -5.74 -12.76
CA ILE A 20 -1.33 -7.02 -12.05
C ILE A 20 -2.59 -6.93 -11.17
N PHE A 21 -2.77 -5.83 -10.47
CA PHE A 21 -3.92 -5.59 -9.60
C PHE A 21 -5.23 -5.54 -10.39
N PHE A 22 -5.26 -4.82 -11.52
CA PHE A 22 -6.42 -4.81 -12.41
C PHE A 22 -6.68 -6.18 -13.03
N LEU A 23 -5.64 -6.92 -13.41
CA LEU A 23 -5.77 -8.28 -13.91
C LEU A 23 -6.31 -9.24 -12.83
N SER A 24 -5.84 -9.12 -11.59
CA SER A 24 -6.31 -9.97 -10.48
C SER A 24 -7.77 -9.66 -10.13
N ILE A 25 -8.15 -8.38 -10.11
CA ILE A 25 -9.55 -7.96 -9.91
C ILE A 25 -10.44 -8.48 -11.04
N LEU A 26 -9.99 -8.34 -12.29
CA LEU A 26 -10.72 -8.82 -13.46
C LEU A 26 -10.94 -10.35 -13.38
N LEU A 27 -9.92 -11.10 -13.02
CA LEU A 27 -10.00 -12.56 -12.88
C LEU A 27 -10.96 -12.95 -11.75
N LEU A 28 -10.87 -12.27 -10.60
CA LEU A 28 -11.71 -12.55 -9.44
C LEU A 28 -13.19 -12.20 -9.68
N LEU A 29 -13.47 -11.23 -10.55
CA LEU A 29 -14.82 -10.86 -10.95
C LEU A 29 -15.41 -11.78 -12.02
N LEU A 30 -14.59 -12.27 -12.96
CA LEU A 30 -15.05 -13.15 -14.03
C LEU A 30 -15.24 -14.61 -13.58
N LEU A 31 -14.39 -15.13 -12.69
CA LEU A 31 -14.50 -16.51 -12.19
C LEU A 31 -15.90 -16.87 -11.66
N PRO A 32 -16.52 -16.09 -10.75
CA PRO A 32 -17.85 -16.42 -10.25
C PRO A 32 -18.94 -16.27 -11.32
N PHE A 33 -18.78 -15.33 -12.27
CA PHE A 33 -19.72 -15.15 -13.36
C PHE A 33 -19.70 -16.34 -14.33
N ILE A 34 -18.51 -16.84 -14.66
CA ILE A 34 -18.31 -18.03 -15.49
C ILE A 34 -18.88 -19.27 -14.77
N ILE A 35 -18.58 -19.46 -13.49
CA ILE A 35 -19.12 -20.56 -12.68
C ILE A 35 -20.65 -20.48 -12.62
N TYR A 36 -21.23 -19.30 -12.42
CA TYR A 36 -22.68 -19.09 -12.41
C TYR A 36 -23.31 -19.51 -13.75
N ILE A 37 -22.74 -19.11 -14.88
CA ILE A 37 -23.25 -19.47 -16.22
C ILE A 37 -23.16 -20.98 -16.45
N ILE A 38 -22.05 -21.61 -16.07
CA ILE A 38 -21.85 -23.06 -16.23
C ILE A 38 -22.87 -23.82 -15.37
N VAL A 39 -23.02 -23.47 -14.09
CA VAL A 39 -23.99 -24.10 -13.17
C VAL A 39 -25.42 -23.93 -13.67
N LYS A 40 -25.78 -22.74 -14.16
CA LYS A 40 -27.11 -22.47 -14.74
C LYS A 40 -27.38 -23.29 -16.00
N ARG A 41 -26.35 -23.67 -16.76
CA ARG A 41 -26.46 -24.51 -17.96
C ARG A 41 -26.56 -26.00 -17.62
N LEU A 42 -26.06 -26.44 -16.47
CA LEU A 42 -25.91 -27.86 -16.15
C LEU A 42 -27.07 -28.47 -15.37
N GLU A 43 -27.76 -27.76 -14.47
CA GLU A 43 -28.86 -28.35 -13.68
C GLU A 43 -29.99 -27.37 -13.35
N GLY A 44 -31.18 -27.92 -13.09
CA GLY A 44 -32.35 -27.23 -12.56
C GLY A 44 -32.12 -26.76 -11.12
N VAL A 45 -31.37 -25.67 -10.97
CA VAL A 45 -31.00 -25.10 -9.67
C VAL A 45 -32.24 -24.54 -8.98
N ASN A 46 -32.58 -25.14 -7.85
CA ASN A 46 -33.60 -24.69 -6.92
C ASN A 46 -33.27 -23.27 -6.39
N ASN A 47 -34.31 -22.43 -6.27
CA ASN A 47 -34.19 -21.00 -5.96
C ASN A 47 -33.36 -20.69 -4.70
N ALA A 48 -33.30 -21.61 -3.74
CA ALA A 48 -32.51 -21.47 -2.52
C ALA A 48 -30.99 -21.60 -2.77
N TRP A 49 -30.56 -22.56 -3.58
CA TRP A 49 -29.13 -22.79 -3.86
C TRP A 49 -28.56 -21.65 -4.70
N MET A 50 -29.30 -21.22 -5.72
CA MET A 50 -28.93 -20.08 -6.56
C MET A 50 -28.86 -18.77 -5.76
N ARG A 51 -29.80 -18.55 -4.82
CA ARG A 51 -29.79 -17.40 -3.92
C ARG A 51 -28.55 -17.38 -3.02
N ASN A 52 -28.15 -18.53 -2.47
CA ASN A 52 -26.96 -18.62 -1.62
C ASN A 52 -25.66 -18.34 -2.40
N CYS A 53 -25.55 -18.79 -3.67
CA CYS A 53 -24.42 -18.46 -4.54
C CYS A 53 -24.33 -16.97 -4.88
N ILE A 54 -25.47 -16.30 -5.04
CA ILE A 54 -25.50 -14.84 -5.29
C ILE A 54 -25.07 -14.09 -4.02
N ILE A 55 -25.60 -14.50 -2.86
CA ILE A 55 -25.26 -13.89 -1.56
C ILE A 55 -23.76 -14.05 -1.27
N SER A 56 -23.18 -15.23 -1.48
CA SER A 56 -21.75 -15.44 -1.22
C SER A 56 -20.88 -14.50 -2.07
N ASN A 57 -21.21 -14.34 -3.36
CA ASN A 57 -20.51 -13.41 -4.25
C ASN A 57 -20.61 -11.95 -3.80
N ILE A 58 -21.80 -11.50 -3.40
CA ILE A 58 -21.99 -10.15 -2.87
C ILE A 58 -21.13 -9.93 -1.61
N THR A 59 -21.10 -10.93 -0.71
CA THR A 59 -20.25 -10.88 0.49
C THR A 59 -18.77 -10.76 0.12
N TYR A 60 -18.27 -11.57 -0.82
CA TYR A 60 -16.87 -11.47 -1.27
C TYR A 60 -16.54 -10.09 -1.87
N ILE A 61 -17.44 -9.55 -2.69
CA ILE A 61 -17.27 -8.21 -3.28
C ILE A 61 -17.22 -7.14 -2.19
N SER A 62 -18.13 -7.19 -1.21
CA SER A 62 -18.14 -6.22 -0.10
C SER A 62 -16.87 -6.26 0.74
N CYS A 63 -16.33 -7.44 1.03
CA CYS A 63 -15.07 -7.60 1.75
C CYS A 63 -13.88 -7.02 0.98
N TYR A 64 -13.85 -7.21 -0.33
CA TYR A 64 -12.82 -6.62 -1.20
C TYR A 64 -12.88 -5.09 -1.22
N TRP A 65 -14.07 -4.52 -1.36
CA TRP A 65 -14.26 -3.06 -1.32
C TRP A 65 -13.87 -2.46 0.03
N TRP A 66 -14.18 -3.13 1.14
CA TRP A 66 -13.77 -2.73 2.49
C TRP A 66 -12.25 -2.68 2.64
N LEU A 67 -11.55 -3.74 2.24
CA LEU A 67 -10.09 -3.80 2.30
C LEU A 67 -9.43 -2.72 1.43
N TYR A 68 -9.97 -2.51 0.23
CA TYR A 68 -9.45 -1.50 -0.70
C TYR A 68 -9.52 -0.09 -0.11
N TRP A 69 -10.68 0.31 0.44
CA TRP A 69 -10.85 1.60 1.10
C TRP A 69 -9.96 1.75 2.34
N GLY A 70 -9.81 0.70 3.14
CA GLY A 70 -8.94 0.70 4.32
C GLY A 70 -7.49 1.03 3.98
N VAL A 71 -6.95 0.44 2.91
CA VAL A 71 -5.56 0.69 2.47
C VAL A 71 -5.37 2.13 1.98
N ILE A 72 -6.33 2.69 1.26
CA ILE A 72 -6.26 4.07 0.77
C ILE A 72 -6.24 5.07 1.94
N LEU A 73 -7.15 4.92 2.89
CA LEU A 73 -7.23 5.79 4.05
C LEU A 73 -5.97 5.68 4.93
N TYR A 74 -5.45 4.47 5.11
CA TYR A 74 -4.20 4.25 5.84
C TYR A 74 -3.03 4.98 5.17
N LYS A 75 -2.91 4.87 3.84
CA LYS A 75 -1.86 5.53 3.07
C LYS A 75 -1.92 7.05 3.23
N GLU A 76 -3.10 7.65 3.12
CA GLU A 76 -3.26 9.10 3.27
C GLU A 76 -2.85 9.57 4.68
N LYS A 77 -3.30 8.86 5.73
CA LYS A 77 -2.92 9.16 7.11
C LYS A 77 -1.42 8.99 7.35
N TYR A 78 -0.81 7.95 6.79
CA TYR A 78 0.63 7.71 6.90
C TYR A 78 1.45 8.78 6.16
N GLU A 79 1.03 9.20 4.98
CA GLU A 79 1.66 10.31 4.25
C GLU A 79 1.54 11.64 5.01
N LYS A 80 0.39 11.92 5.65
CA LYS A 80 0.23 13.09 6.53
C LYS A 80 1.20 13.04 7.70
N GLN A 81 1.30 11.89 8.39
CA GLN A 81 2.25 11.70 9.49
C GLN A 81 3.71 11.90 9.07
N LEU A 82 4.11 11.42 7.89
CA LEU A 82 5.46 11.62 7.37
C LEU A 82 5.75 13.06 6.95
N LYS A 83 4.73 13.81 6.50
CA LYS A 83 4.87 15.23 6.16
C LYS A 83 4.99 16.10 7.40
N GLU A 84 4.18 15.80 8.43
CA GLU A 84 4.19 16.54 9.70
C GLU A 84 5.45 16.25 10.52
N ASN A 85 5.92 14.99 10.53
CA ASN A 85 7.12 14.57 11.26
C ASN A 85 8.08 13.77 10.36
N PRO A 86 8.84 14.44 9.48
CA PRO A 86 9.80 13.76 8.62
C PRO A 86 10.90 13.09 9.45
N PRO A 87 11.41 11.91 9.04
CA PRO A 87 12.48 11.23 9.76
C PRO A 87 13.76 12.08 9.74
N ILE A 88 14.43 12.18 10.89
CA ILE A 88 15.66 12.96 11.07
C ILE A 88 16.79 12.38 10.20
N THR A 89 17.41 13.22 9.38
CA THR A 89 18.51 12.88 8.46
C THR A 89 19.88 13.38 8.97
N GLU A 90 20.98 12.79 8.47
CA GLU A 90 22.36 13.19 8.84
C GLU A 90 22.64 14.67 8.56
N LYS A 91 22.05 15.20 7.47
CA LYS A 91 22.17 16.61 7.09
C LYS A 91 21.46 17.52 8.09
N GLN A 92 20.28 17.14 8.59
CA GLN A 92 19.58 17.91 9.61
C GLN A 92 20.34 17.92 10.94
N ILE A 93 20.93 16.80 11.33
CA ILE A 93 21.80 16.73 12.52
C ILE A 93 23.02 17.64 12.34
N ARG A 94 23.63 17.69 11.15
CA ARG A 94 24.74 18.60 10.85
C ARG A 94 24.35 20.07 10.99
N VAL A 95 23.23 20.47 10.38
CA VAL A 95 22.72 21.85 10.49
C VAL A 95 22.43 22.21 11.95
N MET A 96 21.90 21.28 12.73
CA MET A 96 21.68 21.47 14.17
C MET A 96 23.00 21.73 14.93
N PHE A 97 24.06 20.98 14.62
CA PHE A 97 25.39 21.23 15.20
C PHE A 97 25.99 22.57 14.75
N GLU A 98 25.81 22.94 13.48
CA GLU A 98 26.25 24.22 12.93
C GLU A 98 25.53 25.40 13.59
N GLN A 99 24.24 25.28 13.87
CA GLN A 99 23.46 26.27 14.63
C GLN A 99 23.97 26.43 16.07
N MET A 100 24.56 25.38 16.65
CA MET A 100 25.20 25.44 17.97
C MET A 100 26.65 25.93 17.92
N GLY A 101 27.14 26.39 16.76
CA GLY A 101 28.52 26.87 16.60
C GLY A 101 29.58 25.75 16.62
N ARG A 102 29.18 24.49 16.48
CA ARG A 102 30.10 23.33 16.47
C ARG A 102 30.08 22.64 15.11
N LYS A 103 31.25 22.48 14.48
CA LYS A 103 31.38 21.55 13.34
C LYS A 103 31.46 20.11 13.87
N ALA A 104 30.40 19.34 13.71
CA ALA A 104 30.40 17.93 14.10
C ALA A 104 31.19 17.05 13.12
N SER A 105 31.90 16.04 13.64
CA SER A 105 32.53 15.03 12.79
C SER A 105 31.51 13.99 12.30
N GLU A 106 31.74 13.39 11.13
CA GLU A 106 30.86 12.35 10.58
C GLU A 106 30.62 11.18 11.55
N ALA A 107 31.62 10.84 12.36
CA ALA A 107 31.53 9.81 13.38
C ALA A 107 30.54 10.20 14.50
N GLN A 108 30.56 11.46 14.93
CA GLN A 108 29.63 12.00 15.93
C GLN A 108 28.20 12.07 15.39
N ILE A 109 28.02 12.51 14.13
CA ILE A 109 26.72 12.56 13.46
C ILE A 109 26.10 11.15 13.40
N LYS A 110 26.90 10.15 13.03
CA LYS A 110 26.46 8.74 12.96
C LYS A 110 26.13 8.16 14.33
N GLN A 111 26.87 8.53 15.38
CA GLN A 111 26.57 8.14 16.75
C GLN A 111 25.23 8.71 17.22
N VAL A 112 24.98 9.99 16.96
CA VAL A 112 23.71 10.65 17.30
C VAL A 112 22.55 10.08 16.49
N MET A 113 22.74 9.82 15.20
CA MET A 113 21.71 9.16 14.39
C MET A 113 21.34 7.78 14.94
N ARG A 114 22.33 6.99 15.39
CA ARG A 114 22.09 5.69 16.03
C ARG A 114 21.34 5.84 17.35
N SER A 115 21.70 6.80 18.20
CA SER A 115 20.99 7.02 19.46
C SER A 115 19.55 7.47 19.24
N MET A 116 19.30 8.35 18.27
CA MET A 116 17.94 8.80 17.91
C MET A 116 17.10 7.67 17.32
N LYS A 117 17.70 6.74 16.57
CA LYS A 117 17.02 5.55 16.05
C LYS A 117 16.68 4.54 17.16
N ASN A 118 17.53 4.42 18.18
CA ASN A 118 17.33 3.49 19.30
C ASN A 118 16.40 4.03 20.39
N ALA A 119 16.20 5.36 20.45
CA ALA A 119 15.29 6.01 21.40
C ALA A 119 13.82 6.00 20.95
N LYS A 120 13.52 5.38 19.80
CA LYS A 120 12.19 5.28 19.19
C LYS A 120 11.70 3.84 19.24
#